data_AF-A0A250F040-F1
#
_entry.id   AF-A0A250F040-F1
#
_cell.length_a   1.000
_cell.length_b   1.000
_cell.length_c   1.000
_cell.angle_alpha   90.00
_cell.angle_beta   90.00
_cell.angle_gamma   90.00
#
_symmetry.space_group_name_H-M   'P 1'
#
loop_
_entity.id
_entity.type
_entity.pdbx_description
1 polymer ?
#
loop_
_entity_poly.entity_id
_entity_poly.type
_entity_poly.pdbx_seq_one_letter_code
_entity_poly.pdbx_strand_id
1 'polypeptide(L)'
;MKVLTTVKTKKQLTALYLSQYSEKNVRTYINDIIAQYRPNAINSKNISLQEFLTFVELYGTPEGYTLSDELQHEIKNRKLKV
;
A
#
# COMPACT_ATOMS: atom_id res chain seq x y z
N MET A 1 1.70 -19.42 2.97
CA MET A 1 1.66 -17.98 2.66
C MET A 1 2.11 -17.19 3.88
N LYS A 2 2.77 -16.04 3.71
CA LYS A 2 3.19 -15.17 4.81
C LYS A 2 2.06 -14.21 5.18
N VAL A 3 1.92 -13.87 6.46
CA VAL A 3 0.95 -12.87 6.90
C VAL A 3 1.53 -11.48 6.63
N LEU A 4 0.83 -10.68 5.83
CA LEU A 4 1.15 -9.28 5.61
C LEU A 4 0.67 -8.46 6.80
N THR A 5 1.58 -7.67 7.36
CA THR A 5 1.30 -6.70 8.43
C THR A 5 1.39 -5.27 7.88
N THR A 6 1.14 -4.28 8.74
CA THR A 6 1.20 -2.86 8.36
C THR A 6 2.57 -2.48 7.81
N VAL A 7 2.58 -1.76 6.69
CA VAL A 7 3.80 -1.21 6.10
C VAL A 7 3.86 0.29 6.35
N LYS A 8 5.02 0.80 6.76
CA LYS A 8 5.19 2.22 7.17
C LYS A 8 6.02 3.05 6.20
N THR A 9 6.73 2.41 5.27
CA THR A 9 7.62 3.11 4.33
C THR A 9 7.42 2.68 2.89
N LYS A 10 7.68 3.60 1.96
CA LYS A 10 7.66 3.32 0.51
C LYS A 10 8.57 2.16 0.16
N LYS A 11 9.80 2.15 0.71
CA LYS A 11 10.81 1.13 0.42
C LYS A 11 10.32 -0.27 0.79
N GLN A 12 9.70 -0.43 1.96
CA GLN A 12 9.14 -1.71 2.39
C GLN A 12 8.00 -2.15 1.46
N LEU A 13 7.09 -1.23 1.12
CA LEU A 13 5.97 -1.55 0.25
C LEU A 13 6.46 -1.94 -1.14
N THR A 14 7.41 -1.18 -1.70
CA THR A 14 8.03 -1.51 -2.98
C THR A 14 8.67 -2.89 -2.96
N ALA A 15 9.47 -3.21 -1.94
CA ALA A 15 10.15 -4.50 -1.84
C ALA A 15 9.18 -5.70 -1.84
N LEU A 16 7.97 -5.55 -1.29
CA LEU A 16 6.96 -6.62 -1.26
C LEU A 16 6.37 -6.94 -2.64
N TYR A 17 6.31 -5.95 -3.53
CA TYR A 17 5.65 -6.06 -4.84
C TYR A 17 6.63 -6.18 -6.01
N LEU A 18 7.94 -6.26 -5.75
CA LEU A 18 8.96 -6.37 -6.80
C LEU A 18 8.85 -7.65 -7.65
N SER A 19 8.20 -8.71 -7.16
CA SER A 19 7.95 -9.91 -7.97
C SER A 19 6.84 -9.69 -9.00
N GLN A 20 5.89 -8.79 -8.73
CA GLN A 20 4.70 -8.56 -9.55
C GLN A 20 4.85 -7.34 -10.47
N TYR A 21 5.60 -6.33 -10.04
CA TYR A 21 5.70 -5.05 -10.73
C TYR A 21 7.14 -4.53 -10.71
N SER A 22 7.49 -3.71 -11.69
CA SER A 22 8.78 -3.00 -11.69
C SER A 22 8.85 -2.00 -10.54
N GLU A 23 10.05 -1.77 -9.99
CA GLU A 23 10.26 -0.80 -8.91
C GLU A 23 9.71 0.59 -9.28
N LYS A 24 9.92 1.02 -10.53
CA LYS A 24 9.46 2.29 -11.07
C LYS A 24 7.93 2.40 -11.00
N ASN A 25 7.20 1.36 -11.40
CA ASN A 25 5.75 1.36 -11.39
C ASN A 25 5.22 1.41 -9.96
N VAL A 26 5.72 0.55 -9.07
CA VAL A 26 5.28 0.54 -7.67
C VAL A 26 5.51 1.90 -7.01
N ARG A 27 6.67 2.52 -7.24
CA ARG A 27 6.97 3.86 -6.70
C ARG A 27 6.04 4.93 -7.25
N THR A 28 5.68 4.85 -8.53
CA THR A 28 4.73 5.78 -9.16
C THR A 28 3.35 5.64 -8.51
N TYR A 29 2.82 4.43 -8.43
CA TYR A 29 1.53 4.14 -7.80
C TYR A 29 1.45 4.61 -6.34
N ILE A 30 2.50 4.36 -5.54
CA ILE A 30 2.54 4.84 -4.16
C ILE A 30 2.52 6.38 -4.11
N ASN A 31 3.26 7.05 -4.99
CA ASN A 31 3.29 8.51 -5.03
C ASN A 31 1.94 9.09 -5.43
N ASP A 32 1.26 8.49 -6.41
CA ASP A 32 -0.06 8.94 -6.87
C ASP A 32 -1.09 8.83 -5.74
N ILE A 33 -1.10 7.72 -5.01
CA ILE A 33 -1.97 7.53 -3.84
C ILE A 33 -1.66 8.57 -2.75
N ILE A 34 -0.38 8.81 -2.45
CA ILE A 34 0.00 9.85 -1.47
C ILE A 34 -0.47 11.23 -1.93
N ALA A 35 -0.34 11.55 -3.21
CA ALA A 35 -0.79 12.84 -3.75
C ALA A 35 -2.30 13.02 -3.64
N GLN A 36 -3.09 11.94 -3.79
CA GLN A 36 -4.55 11.97 -3.60
C GLN A 36 -4.95 12.28 -2.16
N TYR A 37 -4.27 11.69 -1.17
CA TYR A 37 -4.62 11.88 0.25
C TYR A 37 -3.93 13.09 0.89
N ARG A 38 -2.71 13.40 0.47
CA ARG A 38 -1.83 14.41 1.06
C ARG A 38 -1.07 15.15 -0.06
N PRO A 39 -1.75 16.03 -0.82
CA PRO A 39 -1.15 16.71 -1.97
C PRO A 39 0.11 17.53 -1.63
N ASN A 40 0.23 18.00 -0.38
CA ASN A 40 1.38 18.77 0.09
C ASN A 40 2.56 17.90 0.60
N ALA A 41 2.44 16.57 0.60
CA ALA A 41 3.47 15.66 1.10
C ALA A 41 4.57 15.38 0.06
N ILE A 42 5.27 16.43 -0.34
CA ILE A 42 6.36 16.37 -1.32
C ILE A 42 7.49 15.48 -0.77
N ASN A 43 7.95 14.51 -1.56
CA ASN A 43 9.06 13.60 -1.22
C ASN A 43 8.88 12.76 0.07
N SER A 44 7.64 12.51 0.51
CA SER A 44 7.40 11.66 1.69
C SER A 44 8.08 10.30 1.54
N LYS A 45 8.80 9.82 2.55
CA LYS A 45 9.34 8.44 2.58
C LYS A 45 8.39 7.46 3.27
N ASN A 46 7.47 8.00 4.06
CA ASN A 46 6.55 7.25 4.89
C ASN A 46 5.20 7.12 4.19
N ILE A 47 4.56 5.98 4.42
CA ILE A 47 3.18 5.74 4.04
C ILE A 47 2.36 5.61 5.32
N SER A 48 1.21 6.26 5.31
CA SER A 48 0.18 6.07 6.32
C SER A 48 -0.51 4.73 6.09
N LEU A 49 -1.16 4.23 7.14
CA LEU A 49 -1.99 3.03 7.05
C LEU A 49 -3.06 3.17 5.95
N GLN A 50 -3.63 4.36 5.78
CA GLN A 50 -4.63 4.62 4.75
C GLN A 50 -4.09 4.48 3.33
N GLU A 51 -2.92 5.06 3.04
CA GLU A 51 -2.30 4.94 1.72
C GLU A 51 -1.87 3.51 1.44
N PHE A 52 -1.36 2.80 2.45
CA PHE A 52 -1.01 1.38 2.35
C PHE A 52 -2.24 0.53 2.01
N LEU A 53 -3.34 0.68 2.76
CA LEU A 53 -4.56 -0.09 2.53
C LEU A 53 -5.18 0.23 1.16
N THR A 54 -5.17 1.49 0.74
CA THR A 54 -5.63 1.89 -0.60
C THR A 54 -4.80 1.22 -1.68
N PHE A 55 -3.48 1.16 -1.50
CA PHE A 55 -2.60 0.47 -2.45
C PHE A 55 -2.96 -1.01 -2.57
N VAL A 56 -3.15 -1.70 -1.44
CA VAL A 56 -3.50 -3.12 -1.41
C VAL A 56 -4.88 -3.37 -2.02
N GLU A 57 -5.84 -2.48 -1.79
CA GLU A 57 -7.17 -2.59 -2.40
C GLU A 57 -7.13 -2.44 -3.93
N LEU A 58 -6.35 -1.48 -4.44
CA LEU A 58 -6.26 -1.20 -5.87
C LEU A 58 -5.42 -2.22 -6.65
N TYR A 59 -4.32 -2.69 -6.08
CA TYR A 59 -3.34 -3.55 -6.76
C TYR A 59 -3.33 -5.00 -6.26
N GLY A 60 -4.20 -5.32 -5.30
CA GLY A 60 -4.26 -6.64 -4.68
C GLY A 60 -3.16 -6.86 -3.64
N THR A 61 -3.14 -8.05 -3.05
CA THR A 61 -2.13 -8.45 -2.08
C THR A 61 -0.81 -8.87 -2.76
N PRO A 62 0.34 -8.64 -2.13
CA PRO A 62 1.62 -9.06 -2.68
C PRO A 62 1.69 -10.59 -2.77
N GLU A 63 2.42 -11.09 -3.76
CA GLU A 63 2.46 -12.50 -4.10
C GLU A 63 3.01 -13.36 -2.95
N GLY A 64 2.31 -14.45 -2.61
CA GLY A 64 2.68 -15.32 -1.50
C GLY A 64 2.33 -14.76 -0.12
N TYR A 65 1.66 -13.61 -0.05
CA TYR A 65 1.14 -13.03 1.18
C TYR A 65 -0.38 -13.10 1.27
N THR A 66 -0.88 -13.17 2.50
CA THR A 66 -2.28 -12.99 2.85
C THR A 66 -2.40 -11.85 3.85
N LEU A 67 -3.48 -11.06 3.77
CA LEU A 67 -3.74 -10.02 4.78
C LEU A 67 -4.04 -10.66 6.14
N SER A 68 -3.53 -10.05 7.21
CA SER A 68 -4.00 -10.37 8.57
C SER A 68 -5.49 -10.05 8.70
N ASP A 69 -6.17 -10.74 9.62
CA ASP A 69 -7.60 -10.52 9.89
C ASP A 69 -7.89 -9.06 10.26
N GLU A 70 -6.97 -8.42 10.99
CA GLU A 70 -7.03 -7.00 11.33
C GLU A 70 -7.07 -6.11 10.09
N LEU A 71 -6.15 -6.30 9.14
CA LEU A 71 -6.11 -5.50 7.91
C LEU A 71 -7.31 -5.81 7.00
N GLN A 72 -7.78 -7.05 6.96
CA GLN A 72 -8.99 -7.41 6.21
C GLN A 72 -10.23 -6.71 6.78
N HIS A 73 -10.36 -6.67 8.11
CA HIS A 73 -11.42 -5.92 8.76
C HIS A 73 -11.30 -4.41 8.49
N GLU A 74 -10.07 -3.88 8.50
CA GLU A 74 -9.84 -2.47 8.24
C GLU A 74 -10.21 -2.05 6.81
N ILE A 75 -9.88 -2.87 5.80
CA ILE A 75 -10.29 -2.62 4.41
C ILE A 75 -11.82 -2.68 4.29
N LYS A 76 -12.46 -3.73 4.83
CA LYS A 76 -13.92 -3.91 4.75
C LYS A 76 -14.71 -2.81 5.47
N ASN A 77 -14.20 -2.31 6.59
CA ASN A 77 -14.89 -1.29 7.39
C ASN A 77 -14.68 0.12 6.84
N ARG A 78 -13.65 0.35 6.02
CA ARG A 78 -13.41 1.67 5.44
C ARG A 78 -14.28 1.87 4.20
N LYS A 79 -15.09 2.92 4.22
CA LYS A 79 -15.59 3.54 2.99
C LYS A 79 -14.42 4.30 2.35
N LEU A 80 -13.50 3.58 1.72
CA LEU A 80 -12.39 4.20 1.00
C LEU A 80 -12.98 5.09 -0.10
N LYS A 81 -12.49 6.33 -0.19
CA LYS A 81 -12.85 7.23 -1.28
C LYS A 81 -12.14 6.71 -2.53
N VAL A 82 -12.84 5.86 -3.29
CA VAL A 82 -12.45 5.50 -4.66
C VAL A 82 -12.99 6.56 -5.61
#